data_AF-A0A8T1VJ39-F1
#
_entry.id   AF-A0A8T1VJ39-F1
#
_cell.length_a   1.000
_cell.length_b   1.000
_cell.length_c   1.000
_cell.angle_alpha   90.00
_cell.angle_beta   90.00
_cell.angle_gamma   90.00
#
_symmetry.space_group_name_H-M   'P 1'
#
loop_
_entity.id
_entity.type
_entity.pdbx_description
1 polymer ?
#
loop_
_entity_poly.entity_id
_entity_poly.type
_entity_poly.pdbx_seq_one_letter_code
_entity_poly.pdbx_strand_id
1 'polypeptide(L)'
;MQLAPTLCRPRHLDPERLRARLGSEIFETLRYHEAAVVSTAPMRFQLLALSNDTLFILPLTGRGEAASDMCLPLRNISTVERVVPANKTQRGLLLLPTSQLFRLQLREVTSKEAPSELFFSTFEPQTQLFFQLSRALRVDFQKQLIPQLQYADNAPLRTEQRLELSRLLEMLALDLVRARDDIERTRLVEELTAAAYSSDELRRLFFEDRSQLQGCTGLAAYLVCQLSYPLRQGERVERRLAYLLSIVRALSVMCFDIQLRTSCLEVLSLNELVNNLLARGAESYADGDRVKDDSADMHDWVLREDFMDAQAALLLALDAMQQYEDFRVHQHQQMRGLLIERSTSVMHQALRAPAFPQWLPKFFKRICIAISRAAIAQDELEDSETEKNDEADMSEEGETDDEEEDDDSDCRGALESSQMLALWRGVAVLELLVKCDVASGSSDQVLGELLRTRKDYIE
;
A
#
# COMPACT_ATOMS: atom_id res chain seq x y z
N MET A 1 24.09 10.88 36.33
CA MET A 1 24.56 11.36 35.02
C MET A 1 24.39 10.24 34.01
N GLN A 2 23.50 10.41 33.04
CA GLN A 2 23.32 9.44 31.94
C GLN A 2 24.44 9.68 30.92
N LEU A 3 25.24 8.65 30.65
CA LEU A 3 26.30 8.70 29.63
C LEU A 3 25.63 8.67 28.25
N ALA A 4 25.97 9.64 27.40
CA ALA A 4 25.57 9.63 25.99
C ALA A 4 26.08 8.36 25.31
N PRO A 5 25.34 7.79 24.34
CA PRO A 5 25.81 6.64 23.57
C PRO A 5 27.18 6.95 22.95
N THR A 6 28.11 6.02 23.04
CA THR A 6 29.43 6.18 22.42
C THR A 6 29.26 6.26 20.91
N LEU A 7 29.96 7.17 20.23
CA LEU A 7 29.95 7.31 18.76
C LEU A 7 30.50 6.07 18.01
N CYS A 8 30.87 5.02 18.76
CA CYS A 8 31.29 3.75 18.20
C CYS A 8 30.06 3.01 17.68
N ARG A 9 29.90 2.98 16.35
CA ARG A 9 28.91 2.14 15.66
C ARG A 9 28.93 0.74 16.28
N PRO A 10 27.81 0.25 16.86
CA PRO A 10 27.73 -1.15 17.26
C PRO A 10 28.09 -1.95 16.02
N ARG A 11 29.11 -2.81 16.10
CA ARG A 11 29.36 -3.77 15.02
C ARG A 11 28.01 -4.46 14.78
N HIS A 12 27.51 -4.39 13.53
CA HIS A 12 26.26 -5.03 13.13
C HIS A 12 26.15 -6.35 13.87
N LEU A 13 25.07 -6.53 14.65
CA LEU A 13 24.91 -7.79 15.38
C LEU A 13 25.06 -8.91 14.34
N ASP A 14 26.05 -9.76 14.57
CA ASP A 14 26.29 -10.94 13.76
C ASP A 14 24.94 -11.66 13.55
N PRO A 15 24.52 -11.96 12.30
CA PRO A 15 23.27 -12.63 12.00
C PRO A 15 23.00 -13.85 12.90
N GLU A 16 24.03 -14.60 13.26
CA GLU A 16 23.90 -15.75 14.17
C GLU A 16 23.53 -15.34 15.61
N ARG A 17 24.00 -14.19 16.08
CA ARG A 17 23.60 -13.66 17.40
C ARG A 17 22.15 -13.18 17.40
N LEU A 18 21.70 -12.61 16.28
CA LEU A 18 20.30 -12.21 16.13
C LEU A 18 19.40 -13.44 16.07
N ARG A 19 19.79 -14.46 15.29
CA ARG A 19 19.10 -15.76 15.21
C ARG A 19 19.01 -16.43 16.57
N ALA A 20 20.10 -16.45 17.33
CA ALA A 20 20.12 -17.02 18.68
C ALA A 20 19.20 -16.27 19.66
N ARG A 21 19.00 -14.96 19.48
CA ARG A 21 18.18 -14.13 20.36
C ARG A 21 16.69 -14.19 20.03
N LEU A 22 16.33 -14.14 18.75
CA LEU A 22 14.94 -14.15 18.29
C LEU A 22 14.40 -15.57 18.08
N GLY A 23 15.27 -16.58 18.01
CA GLY A 23 14.91 -17.92 17.56
C GLY A 23 14.90 -18.03 16.04
N SER A 24 15.09 -19.25 15.52
CA SER A 24 15.21 -19.50 14.07
C SER A 24 13.93 -19.08 13.31
N GLU A 25 12.76 -19.39 13.85
CA GLU A 25 11.48 -19.12 13.19
C GLU A 25 11.27 -17.61 12.96
N ILE A 26 11.43 -16.80 14.01
CA ILE A 26 11.29 -15.34 13.89
C ILE A 26 12.39 -14.78 12.99
N PHE A 27 13.63 -15.27 13.14
CA PHE A 27 14.76 -14.80 12.34
C PHE A 27 14.55 -15.02 10.84
N GLU A 28 13.97 -16.15 10.43
CA GLU A 28 13.65 -16.43 9.02
C GLU A 28 12.57 -15.49 8.46
N THR A 29 11.73 -14.91 9.32
CA THR A 29 10.70 -13.93 8.92
C THR A 29 11.18 -12.47 8.93
N LEU A 30 12.43 -12.21 9.35
CA LEU A 30 12.96 -10.84 9.40
C LEU A 30 13.18 -10.28 8.00
N ARG A 31 12.59 -9.11 7.76
CA ARG A 31 12.72 -8.34 6.53
C ARG A 31 13.84 -7.32 6.60
N TYR A 32 14.06 -6.74 7.78
CA TYR A 32 15.00 -5.65 7.96
C TYR A 32 15.50 -5.57 9.40
N HIS A 33 16.72 -5.06 9.59
CA HIS A 33 17.24 -4.74 10.91
C HIS A 33 18.32 -3.65 10.85
N GLU A 34 18.33 -2.78 11.84
CA GLU A 34 19.31 -1.70 11.98
C GLU A 34 19.54 -1.35 13.46
N ALA A 35 20.73 -0.83 13.78
CA ALA A 35 20.98 -0.26 15.10
C ALA A 35 20.44 1.17 15.18
N ALA A 36 19.62 1.43 16.20
CA ALA A 36 19.06 2.75 16.48
C ALA A 36 19.17 3.09 17.97
N VAL A 37 19.06 4.37 18.30
CA VAL A 37 18.79 4.81 19.67
C VAL A 37 17.32 5.12 19.77
N VAL A 38 16.64 4.47 20.72
CA VAL A 38 15.22 4.66 20.99
C VAL A 38 15.06 5.42 22.29
N SER A 39 13.99 6.21 22.41
CA SER A 39 13.68 7.05 23.59
C SER A 39 13.29 6.27 24.83
N THR A 40 13.39 4.93 24.80
CA THR A 40 13.21 4.10 25.97
C THR A 40 14.35 4.35 26.95
N ALA A 41 14.01 4.53 28.23
CA ALA A 41 15.02 4.69 29.27
C ALA A 41 15.72 3.35 29.52
N PRO A 42 17.06 3.30 29.64
CA PRO A 42 18.07 4.35 29.38
C PRO A 42 18.48 4.43 27.89
N MET A 43 18.84 5.65 27.41
CA MET A 43 19.34 5.90 26.05
C MET A 43 20.56 5.02 25.72
N ARG A 44 20.30 3.91 25.03
CA ARG A 44 21.28 2.92 24.59
C ARG A 44 21.00 2.56 23.15
N PHE A 45 22.01 2.02 22.48
CA PHE A 45 21.76 1.38 21.20
C PHE A 45 20.88 0.16 21.39
N GLN A 46 19.84 0.11 20.58
CA GLN A 46 18.91 -0.99 20.45
C GLN A 46 18.96 -1.47 18.99
N LEU A 47 18.77 -2.75 18.78
CA LEU A 47 18.48 -3.29 17.47
C LEU A 47 17.00 -3.09 17.22
N LEU A 48 16.68 -2.42 16.13
CA LEU A 48 15.35 -2.48 15.54
C LEU A 48 15.37 -3.58 14.48
N ALA A 49 14.51 -4.58 14.65
CA ALA A 49 14.34 -5.67 13.69
C ALA A 49 12.85 -5.75 13.31
N LEU A 50 12.56 -5.88 12.02
CA LEU A 50 11.22 -5.84 11.46
C LEU A 50 10.91 -7.20 10.81
N SER A 51 9.87 -7.88 11.28
CA SER A 51 9.29 -9.06 10.62
C SER A 51 8.11 -8.66 9.73
N ASN A 52 7.34 -9.66 9.28
CA ASN A 52 6.11 -9.48 8.51
C ASN A 52 5.01 -8.70 9.25
N ASP A 53 4.96 -8.81 10.58
CA ASP A 53 3.83 -8.40 11.42
C ASP A 53 4.25 -7.71 12.73
N THR A 54 5.55 -7.67 13.03
CA THR A 54 6.07 -7.23 14.33
C THR A 54 7.35 -6.39 14.17
N LEU A 55 7.44 -5.31 14.92
CA LEU A 55 8.66 -4.55 15.16
C LEU A 55 9.26 -4.97 16.51
N PHE A 56 10.48 -5.51 16.46
CA PHE A 56 11.26 -5.88 17.63
C PHE A 56 12.26 -4.77 17.96
N ILE A 57 12.30 -4.37 19.23
CA ILE A 57 13.27 -3.44 19.76
C ILE A 57 14.09 -4.15 20.85
N LEU A 58 15.33 -4.50 20.53
CA LEU A 58 16.18 -5.37 21.34
C LEU A 58 17.41 -4.61 21.86
N PRO A 59 17.67 -4.50 23.17
CA PRO A 59 18.86 -3.81 23.68
C PRO A 59 20.16 -4.48 23.24
N LEU A 60 21.10 -3.73 22.63
CA LEU A 60 22.40 -4.28 22.16
C LEU A 60 23.41 -4.54 23.28
N THR A 61 23.28 -3.81 24.39
CA THR A 61 24.21 -3.87 25.52
C THR A 61 23.47 -4.16 26.82
N GLY A 62 23.75 -5.32 27.41
CA GLY A 62 23.28 -5.65 28.77
C GLY A 62 23.43 -7.14 29.12
N ARG A 63 24.54 -7.50 29.79
CA ARG A 63 24.49 -8.56 30.80
C ARG A 63 23.88 -7.93 32.05
N GLY A 64 22.60 -8.19 32.32
CA GLY A 64 21.92 -7.74 33.54
C GLY A 64 20.65 -6.91 33.28
N GLU A 65 19.51 -7.49 33.66
CA GLU A 65 18.16 -6.99 34.04
C GLU A 65 17.58 -5.61 33.61
N ALA A 66 18.23 -4.75 32.84
CA ALA A 66 17.82 -3.33 32.76
C ALA A 66 17.06 -2.87 31.50
N ALA A 67 16.68 -3.75 30.57
CA ALA A 67 15.72 -3.42 29.50
C ALA A 67 15.13 -4.71 28.92
N SER A 68 13.81 -4.88 28.99
CA SER A 68 13.10 -5.98 28.33
C SER A 68 13.10 -5.78 26.81
N ASP A 69 13.12 -6.88 26.07
CA ASP A 69 12.86 -6.86 24.63
C ASP A 69 11.43 -6.32 24.43
N MET A 70 11.28 -5.32 23.56
CA MET A 70 9.98 -4.77 23.23
C MET A 70 9.51 -5.34 21.89
N CYS A 71 8.37 -6.02 21.91
CA CYS A 71 7.73 -6.56 20.72
C CYS A 71 6.47 -5.75 20.44
N LEU A 72 6.46 -5.01 19.33
CA LEU A 72 5.34 -4.17 18.92
C LEU A 72 4.69 -4.77 17.68
N PRO A 73 3.54 -5.44 17.80
CA PRO A 73 2.73 -5.81 16.64
C PRO A 73 2.47 -4.57 15.78
N LEU A 74 2.60 -4.68 14.45
CA LEU A 74 2.40 -3.56 13.53
C LEU A 74 0.99 -2.95 13.67
N ARG A 75 -0.01 -3.79 13.95
CA ARG A 75 -1.39 -3.36 14.26
C ARG A 75 -1.52 -2.38 15.42
N ASN A 76 -0.54 -2.34 16.33
CA ASN A 76 -0.51 -1.43 17.48
C ASN A 76 0.20 -0.11 17.16
N ILE A 77 0.73 0.07 15.97
CA ILE A 77 1.42 1.28 15.55
C ILE A 77 0.47 2.06 14.65
N SER A 78 0.17 3.32 15.00
CA SER A 78 -0.73 4.15 14.19
C SER A 78 0.02 4.85 13.06
N THR A 79 1.15 5.49 13.37
CA THR A 79 1.93 6.26 12.39
C THR A 79 3.43 6.18 12.67
N VAL A 80 4.20 6.40 11.61
CA VAL A 80 5.64 6.65 11.69
C VAL A 80 5.95 7.93 10.91
N GLU A 81 6.65 8.86 11.53
CA GLU A 81 6.94 10.16 10.92
C GLU A 81 8.40 10.57 11.15
N ARG A 82 8.97 11.26 10.17
CA ARG A 82 10.22 12.00 10.37
C ARG A 82 9.90 13.34 10.99
N VAL A 83 10.51 13.65 12.13
CA VAL A 83 10.19 14.84 12.92
C VAL A 83 11.43 15.70 13.21
N VAL A 84 11.21 16.99 13.43
CA VAL A 84 12.25 17.90 13.92
C VAL A 84 12.26 17.85 15.45
N PRO A 85 13.43 17.71 16.11
CA PRO A 85 13.50 17.64 17.56
C PRO A 85 12.99 18.92 18.25
N ALA A 86 11.91 18.80 19.01
CA ALA A 86 11.26 19.90 19.73
C ALA A 86 11.94 20.22 21.07
N ASN A 87 12.43 19.19 21.79
CA ASN A 87 12.96 19.34 23.14
C ASN A 87 14.41 18.82 23.31
N LYS A 88 15.01 19.06 24.47
CA LYS A 88 16.40 18.66 24.75
C LYS A 88 16.59 17.14 24.77
N THR A 89 15.59 16.38 25.20
CA THR A 89 15.65 14.92 25.25
C THR A 89 15.66 14.32 23.84
N GLN A 90 14.81 14.80 22.94
CA GLN A 90 14.81 14.40 21.53
C GLN A 90 16.10 14.79 20.82
N ARG A 91 16.65 15.99 21.09
CA ARG A 91 17.96 16.39 20.57
C ARG A 91 19.08 15.48 21.08
N GLY A 92 18.96 14.97 22.31
CA GLY A 92 19.89 14.01 22.89
C GLY A 92 19.88 12.63 22.23
N LEU A 93 18.85 12.29 21.44
CA LEU A 93 18.81 11.05 20.65
C LEU A 93 19.64 11.13 19.37
N LEU A 94 19.86 12.33 18.84
CA LEU A 94 20.60 12.52 17.59
C LEU A 94 22.08 12.17 17.78
N LEU A 95 22.52 11.15 17.06
CA LEU A 95 23.88 10.62 17.15
C LEU A 95 24.88 11.50 16.40
N LEU A 96 24.46 12.07 15.26
CA LEU A 96 25.25 12.92 14.38
C LEU A 96 24.43 14.14 13.95
N PRO A 97 25.08 15.24 13.49
CA PRO A 97 24.36 16.41 12.94
C PRO A 97 23.45 16.07 11.75
N THR A 98 23.75 14.98 11.04
CA THR A 98 22.98 14.47 9.90
C THR A 98 21.99 13.37 10.28
N SER A 99 21.92 12.96 11.55
CA SER A 99 20.96 11.96 12.01
C SER A 99 19.54 12.49 11.86
N GLN A 100 18.62 11.60 11.50
CA GLN A 100 17.20 11.90 11.40
C GLN A 100 16.49 11.36 12.64
N LEU A 101 15.56 12.16 13.19
CA LEU A 101 14.69 11.75 14.27
C LEU A 101 13.36 11.28 13.70
N PHE A 102 12.89 10.15 14.20
CA PHE A 102 11.62 9.56 13.84
C PHE A 102 10.74 9.42 15.08
N ARG A 103 9.42 9.53 14.86
CA ARG A 103 8.37 9.34 15.85
C ARG A 103 7.51 8.16 15.43
N LEU A 104 7.31 7.22 16.34
CA LEU A 104 6.30 6.16 16.27
C LEU A 104 5.18 6.53 17.23
N GLN A 105 3.96 6.61 16.70
CA GLN A 105 2.78 6.76 17.51
C GLN A 105 2.14 5.38 17.67
N LEU A 106 1.86 4.99 18.91
CA LEU A 106 1.23 3.71 19.23
C LEU A 106 -0.28 3.94 19.44
N ARG A 107 -1.10 3.01 18.94
CA ARG A 107 -2.52 2.93 19.27
C ARG A 107 -2.62 2.55 20.75
N GLU A 108 -3.50 3.20 21.50
CA GLU A 108 -3.67 2.91 22.93
C GLU A 108 -4.04 1.42 23.11
N VAL A 109 -3.08 0.63 23.59
CA VAL A 109 -3.34 -0.72 24.09
C VAL A 109 -3.55 -0.58 25.58
N THR A 110 -4.57 -1.27 26.07
CA THR A 110 -5.13 -1.30 27.43
C THR A 110 -4.16 -1.57 28.60
N SER A 111 -2.84 -1.56 28.40
CA SER A 111 -1.84 -1.65 29.46
C SER A 111 -1.18 -0.30 29.74
N LYS A 112 -1.21 0.13 31.01
CA LYS A 112 -0.61 1.39 31.51
C LYS A 112 0.93 1.46 31.42
N GLU A 113 1.58 0.50 30.75
CA GLU A 113 3.04 0.31 30.79
C GLU A 113 3.77 0.66 29.48
N ALA A 114 3.06 0.78 28.34
CA ALA A 114 3.68 1.18 27.07
C ALA A 114 3.51 2.70 26.83
N PRO A 115 4.57 3.43 26.43
CA PRO A 115 4.45 4.84 26.09
C PRO A 115 3.60 5.01 24.82
N SER A 116 2.72 6.02 24.79
CA SER A 116 1.89 6.33 23.61
C SER A 116 2.72 6.77 22.39
N GLU A 117 3.95 7.24 22.61
CA GLU A 117 4.89 7.61 21.57
C GLU A 117 6.32 7.11 21.86
N LEU A 118 7.02 6.73 20.80
CA LEU A 118 8.43 6.36 20.82
C LEU A 118 9.19 7.20 19.81
N PHE A 119 10.34 7.74 20.21
CA PHE A 119 11.25 8.42 19.31
C PHE A 119 12.47 7.56 19.05
N PHE A 120 12.96 7.53 17.81
CA PHE A 120 14.20 6.85 17.50
C PHE A 120 15.06 7.63 16.51
N SER A 121 16.37 7.47 16.63
CA SER A 121 17.37 8.03 15.73
C SER A 121 18.34 6.95 15.32
N THR A 122 18.67 6.90 14.03
CA THR A 122 19.66 5.98 13.49
C THR A 122 21.03 6.65 13.35
N PHE A 123 22.07 5.83 13.22
CA PHE A 123 23.42 6.29 12.94
C PHE A 123 23.58 6.68 11.46
N GLU A 124 22.88 5.99 10.56
CA GLU A 124 22.98 6.23 9.13
C GLU A 124 22.17 7.47 8.73
N PRO A 125 22.80 8.50 8.13
CA PRO A 125 22.08 9.67 7.60
C PRO A 125 21.09 9.30 6.49
N GLN A 126 21.27 8.14 5.86
CA GLN A 126 20.42 7.53 4.84
C GLN A 126 19.83 6.19 5.34
N THR A 127 19.27 6.16 6.55
CA THR A 127 18.58 4.97 7.07
C THR A 127 17.38 4.56 6.21
N GLN A 128 17.16 3.25 6.09
CA GLN A 128 15.92 2.73 5.50
C GLN A 128 14.85 2.41 6.51
N LEU A 129 15.16 2.44 7.79
CA LEU A 129 14.28 1.98 8.84
C LEU A 129 12.91 2.65 8.74
N PHE A 130 12.90 3.97 8.53
CA PHE A 130 11.65 4.71 8.30
C PHE A 130 10.87 4.19 7.09
N PHE A 131 11.55 3.96 5.97
CA PHE A 131 10.92 3.47 4.75
C PHE A 131 10.36 2.05 4.94
N GLN A 132 11.16 1.13 5.48
CA GLN A 132 10.77 -0.26 5.71
C GLN A 132 9.61 -0.35 6.68
N LEU A 133 9.64 0.46 7.75
CA LEU A 133 8.57 0.52 8.73
C LEU A 133 7.31 1.16 8.14
N SER A 134 7.42 2.28 7.42
CA SER A 134 6.29 2.91 6.72
C SER A 134 5.64 1.94 5.73
N ARG A 135 6.45 1.20 4.96
CA ARG A 135 5.96 0.16 4.05
C ARG A 135 5.26 -0.96 4.81
N ALA A 136 5.87 -1.47 5.88
CA ALA A 136 5.28 -2.56 6.66
C ALA A 136 3.95 -2.16 7.29
N LEU A 137 3.83 -0.93 7.81
CA LEU A 137 2.55 -0.40 8.32
C LEU A 137 1.51 -0.27 7.20
N ARG A 138 1.90 0.21 6.01
CA ARG A 138 1.01 0.25 4.84
C ARG A 138 0.51 -1.15 4.48
N VAL A 139 1.41 -2.14 4.42
CA VAL A 139 1.07 -3.53 4.08
C VAL A 139 0.17 -4.15 5.15
N ASP A 140 0.50 -3.96 6.43
CA ASP A 140 -0.29 -4.46 7.56
C ASP A 140 -1.71 -3.89 7.56
N PHE A 141 -1.83 -2.57 7.37
CA PHE A 141 -3.14 -1.90 7.23
C PHE A 141 -3.95 -2.48 6.06
N GLN A 142 -3.33 -2.67 4.89
CA GLN A 142 -4.03 -3.30 3.75
C GLN A 142 -4.45 -4.74 4.05
N LYS A 143 -3.63 -5.55 4.73
CA LYS A 143 -3.99 -6.93 5.11
C LYS A 143 -5.14 -6.99 6.10
N GLN A 144 -5.22 -6.04 7.04
CA GLN A 144 -6.35 -5.94 7.97
C GLN A 144 -7.67 -5.70 7.23
N LEU A 145 -7.65 -4.96 6.12
CA LEU A 145 -8.83 -4.61 5.33
C LEU A 145 -9.11 -5.57 4.16
N ILE A 146 -8.24 -6.54 3.91
CA ILE A 146 -8.41 -7.57 2.87
C ILE A 146 -8.49 -8.94 3.57
N PRO A 147 -9.71 -9.44 3.89
CA PRO A 147 -9.89 -10.70 4.60
C PRO A 147 -9.17 -11.88 3.93
N GLN A 148 -9.10 -11.90 2.60
CA GLN A 148 -8.48 -12.96 1.81
C GLN A 148 -6.95 -13.07 2.04
N LEU A 149 -6.30 -12.00 2.48
CA LEU A 149 -4.85 -11.98 2.75
C LEU A 149 -4.49 -12.41 4.19
N GLN A 150 -5.48 -12.62 5.06
CA GLN A 150 -5.25 -12.98 6.47
C GLN A 150 -4.95 -14.47 6.65
N TYR A 151 -5.29 -15.31 5.68
CA TYR A 151 -5.19 -16.78 5.74
C TYR A 151 -4.01 -17.38 4.96
N ALA A 152 -3.07 -16.56 4.46
CA ALA A 152 -2.00 -17.06 3.61
C ALA A 152 -1.04 -17.99 4.39
N ASP A 153 -1.12 -19.30 4.10
CA ASP A 153 -0.21 -20.31 4.60
C ASP A 153 1.11 -20.22 3.81
N ASN A 154 2.18 -19.78 4.46
CA ASN A 154 3.45 -19.42 3.80
C ASN A 154 4.44 -20.59 3.70
N ALA A 155 3.96 -21.82 3.79
CA ALA A 155 4.82 -23.00 3.69
C ALA A 155 5.43 -23.10 2.28
N PRO A 156 6.75 -23.32 2.15
CA PRO A 156 7.38 -23.50 0.84
C PRO A 156 6.80 -24.75 0.16
N LEU A 157 6.27 -24.57 -1.05
CA LEU A 157 5.70 -25.66 -1.84
C LEU A 157 6.77 -26.69 -2.21
N ARG A 158 6.36 -27.96 -2.28
CA ARG A 158 7.22 -29.03 -2.82
C ARG A 158 7.45 -28.80 -4.30
N THR A 159 8.59 -29.26 -4.82
CA THR A 159 8.97 -29.10 -6.24
C THR A 159 7.90 -29.57 -7.22
N GLU A 160 7.19 -30.67 -6.90
CA GLU A 160 6.10 -31.20 -7.72
C GLU A 160 4.91 -30.23 -7.83
N GLN A 161 4.52 -29.62 -6.71
CA GLN A 161 3.43 -28.64 -6.66
C GLN A 161 3.79 -27.36 -7.42
N ARG A 162 5.06 -26.93 -7.33
CA ARG A 162 5.56 -25.79 -8.12
C ARG A 162 5.48 -26.07 -9.63
N LEU A 163 5.84 -27.27 -10.08
CA LEU A 163 5.74 -27.67 -11.49
C LEU A 163 4.28 -27.72 -11.96
N GLU A 164 3.38 -28.24 -11.14
CA GLU A 164 1.94 -28.25 -11.43
C GLU A 164 1.38 -26.82 -11.56
N LEU A 165 1.70 -25.94 -10.60
CA LEU A 165 1.29 -24.55 -10.62
C LEU A 165 1.82 -23.80 -11.86
N SER A 166 3.07 -24.07 -12.25
CA SER A 166 3.65 -23.53 -13.50
C SER A 166 2.86 -23.96 -14.73
N ARG A 167 2.46 -25.23 -14.83
CA ARG A 167 1.65 -25.73 -15.95
C ARG A 167 0.25 -25.13 -15.97
N LEU A 168 -0.38 -24.96 -14.81
CA LEU A 168 -1.69 -24.31 -14.69
C LEU A 168 -1.61 -22.86 -15.18
N LEU A 169 -0.55 -22.13 -14.81
CA LEU A 169 -0.32 -20.77 -15.27
C LEU A 169 -0.13 -20.70 -16.79
N GLU A 170 0.63 -21.62 -17.38
CA GLU A 170 0.82 -21.72 -18.83
C GLU A 170 -0.51 -22.00 -19.56
N MET A 171 -1.35 -22.90 -19.04
CA MET A 171 -2.68 -23.18 -19.60
C MET A 171 -3.58 -21.95 -19.53
N LEU A 172 -3.64 -21.28 -18.37
CA LEU A 172 -4.41 -20.05 -18.21
C LEU A 172 -3.95 -18.95 -19.18
N ALA A 173 -2.64 -18.81 -19.38
CA ALA A 173 -2.09 -17.84 -20.34
C ALA A 173 -2.53 -18.16 -21.79
N LEU A 174 -2.56 -19.44 -22.17
CA LEU A 174 -3.04 -19.86 -23.49
C LEU A 174 -4.55 -19.62 -23.65
N ASP A 175 -5.34 -19.91 -22.62
CA ASP A 175 -6.79 -19.70 -22.64
C ASP A 175 -7.12 -18.21 -22.72
N LEU A 176 -6.38 -17.36 -22.01
CA LEU A 176 -6.53 -15.91 -22.08
C LEU A 176 -6.28 -15.36 -23.50
N VAL A 177 -5.29 -15.90 -24.21
CA VAL A 177 -4.98 -15.53 -25.60
C VAL A 177 -6.05 -16.06 -26.58
N ARG A 178 -6.65 -17.21 -26.29
CA ARG A 178 -7.69 -17.85 -27.12
C ARG A 178 -9.10 -17.33 -26.87
N ALA A 179 -9.32 -16.68 -25.72
CA ALA A 179 -10.61 -16.14 -25.33
C ALA A 179 -11.20 -15.25 -26.42
N ARG A 180 -12.50 -15.41 -26.69
CA ARG A 180 -13.18 -14.84 -27.85
C ARG A 180 -13.56 -13.37 -27.66
N ASP A 181 -13.82 -12.98 -26.42
CA ASP A 181 -14.23 -11.64 -26.04
C ASP A 181 -13.63 -11.18 -24.71
N ASP A 182 -13.88 -9.94 -24.35
CA ASP A 182 -13.37 -9.34 -23.11
C ASP A 182 -14.11 -9.84 -21.86
N ILE A 183 -15.29 -10.46 -21.99
CA ILE A 183 -16.02 -11.05 -20.86
C ILE A 183 -15.30 -12.32 -20.39
N GLU A 184 -14.99 -13.22 -21.32
CA GLU A 184 -14.23 -14.45 -21.05
C GLU A 184 -12.83 -14.12 -20.50
N ARG A 185 -12.17 -13.10 -21.07
CA ARG A 185 -10.87 -12.63 -20.55
C ARG A 185 -10.97 -12.07 -19.14
N THR A 186 -12.01 -11.29 -18.84
CA THR A 186 -12.25 -10.73 -17.50
C THR A 186 -12.34 -11.85 -16.48
N ARG A 187 -13.17 -12.88 -16.74
CA ARG A 187 -13.33 -14.03 -15.85
C ARG A 187 -11.99 -14.76 -15.60
N LEU A 188 -11.21 -15.03 -16.64
CA LEU A 188 -9.92 -15.71 -16.49
C LEU A 188 -8.92 -14.90 -15.64
N VAL A 189 -8.90 -13.57 -15.81
CA VAL A 189 -8.04 -12.69 -15.01
C VAL A 189 -8.52 -12.56 -13.57
N GLU A 190 -9.83 -12.58 -13.33
CA GLU A 190 -10.41 -12.61 -11.99
C GLU A 190 -10.09 -13.92 -11.25
N GLU A 191 -10.16 -15.07 -11.94
CA GLU A 191 -9.74 -16.36 -11.39
C GLU A 191 -8.24 -16.34 -11.01
N LEU A 192 -7.39 -15.78 -11.87
CA LEU A 192 -5.97 -15.56 -11.57
C LEU A 192 -5.77 -14.65 -10.36
N THR A 193 -6.56 -13.57 -10.26
CA THR A 193 -6.49 -12.60 -9.16
C THR A 193 -6.88 -13.25 -7.83
N ALA A 194 -7.97 -14.02 -7.82
CA ALA A 194 -8.43 -14.75 -6.65
C ALA A 194 -7.37 -15.75 -6.16
N ALA A 195 -6.76 -16.52 -7.08
CA ALA A 195 -5.69 -17.46 -6.74
C ALA A 195 -4.43 -16.76 -6.19
N ALA A 196 -4.12 -15.55 -6.69
CA ALA A 196 -2.94 -14.79 -6.28
C ALA A 196 -3.00 -14.28 -4.85
N TYR A 197 -4.20 -14.04 -4.29
CA TYR A 197 -4.36 -13.68 -2.88
C TYR A 197 -3.90 -14.78 -1.92
N SER A 198 -3.96 -16.05 -2.35
CA SER A 198 -3.65 -17.21 -1.51
C SER A 198 -2.32 -17.89 -1.84
N SER A 199 -1.54 -17.36 -2.80
CA SER A 199 -0.32 -18.03 -3.26
C SER A 199 0.80 -17.05 -3.60
N ASP A 200 1.77 -16.94 -2.70
CA ASP A 200 3.06 -16.27 -2.94
C ASP A 200 3.78 -16.88 -4.14
N GLU A 201 3.73 -18.19 -4.27
CA GLU A 201 4.41 -18.90 -5.34
C GLU A 201 3.80 -18.61 -6.71
N LEU A 202 2.48 -18.46 -6.80
CA LEU A 202 1.83 -18.02 -8.04
C LEU A 202 2.30 -16.63 -8.44
N ARG A 203 2.34 -15.69 -7.49
CA ARG A 203 2.87 -14.34 -7.72
C ARG A 203 4.31 -14.37 -8.19
N ARG A 204 5.12 -15.31 -7.67
CA ARG A 204 6.49 -15.54 -8.12
C ARG A 204 6.56 -16.06 -9.56
N LEU A 205 5.81 -17.12 -9.87
CA LEU A 205 5.79 -17.74 -11.20
C LEU A 205 5.25 -16.79 -12.26
N PHE A 206 4.28 -15.95 -11.92
CA PHE A 206 3.72 -14.92 -12.81
C PHE A 206 4.78 -14.01 -13.44
N PHE A 207 5.80 -13.63 -12.68
CA PHE A 207 6.91 -12.82 -13.20
C PHE A 207 8.09 -13.62 -13.76
N GLU A 208 8.18 -14.92 -13.45
CA GLU A 208 9.18 -15.82 -14.03
C GLU A 208 8.72 -16.43 -15.36
N ASP A 209 7.42 -16.33 -15.68
CA ASP A 209 6.84 -16.84 -16.91
C ASP A 209 7.54 -16.27 -18.14
N ARG A 210 7.99 -17.17 -19.02
CA ARG A 210 8.67 -16.84 -20.28
C ARG A 210 7.86 -17.28 -21.50
N SER A 211 6.59 -17.62 -21.30
CA SER A 211 5.68 -17.99 -22.37
C SER A 211 5.57 -16.88 -23.42
N GLN A 212 5.58 -17.24 -24.70
CA GLN A 212 5.39 -16.27 -25.79
C GLN A 212 3.90 -16.06 -26.03
N LEU A 213 3.40 -14.86 -25.72
CA LEU A 213 1.97 -14.52 -25.78
C LEU A 213 1.77 -13.30 -26.68
N GLN A 214 1.32 -13.53 -27.92
CA GLN A 214 1.04 -12.47 -28.90
C GLN A 214 2.19 -11.44 -29.06
N GLY A 215 3.44 -11.90 -29.09
CA GLY A 215 4.62 -11.04 -29.21
C GLY A 215 5.15 -10.47 -27.90
N CYS A 216 4.52 -10.77 -26.77
CA CYS A 216 5.03 -10.47 -25.43
C CYS A 216 5.73 -11.70 -24.83
N THR A 217 6.76 -11.48 -24.00
CA THR A 217 7.41 -12.55 -23.24
C THR A 217 6.89 -12.55 -21.81
N GLY A 218 6.05 -13.53 -21.49
CA GLY A 218 5.43 -13.71 -20.18
C GLY A 218 4.05 -13.07 -20.06
N LEU A 219 3.22 -13.64 -19.17
CA LEU A 219 1.88 -13.17 -18.87
C LEU A 219 1.85 -11.74 -18.33
N ALA A 220 2.81 -11.37 -17.47
CA ALA A 220 2.91 -10.02 -16.94
C ALA A 220 3.04 -8.96 -18.06
N ALA A 221 3.95 -9.17 -19.00
CA ALA A 221 4.16 -8.28 -20.13
C ALA A 221 2.94 -8.24 -21.07
N TYR A 222 2.28 -9.38 -21.29
CA TYR A 222 1.04 -9.44 -22.05
C TYR A 222 -0.06 -8.58 -21.42
N LEU A 223 -0.30 -8.69 -20.11
CA LEU A 223 -1.32 -7.91 -19.41
C LEU A 223 -1.00 -6.40 -19.43
N VAL A 224 0.28 -6.02 -19.24
CA VAL A 224 0.71 -4.61 -19.39
C VAL A 224 0.45 -4.10 -20.80
N CYS A 225 0.77 -4.90 -21.82
CA CYS A 225 0.52 -4.55 -23.21
C CYS A 225 -0.99 -4.32 -23.48
N GLN A 226 -1.89 -5.06 -22.80
CA GLN A 226 -3.33 -4.84 -22.94
C GLN A 226 -3.80 -3.44 -22.51
N LEU A 227 -3.09 -2.79 -21.56
CA LEU A 227 -3.40 -1.43 -21.13
C LEU A 227 -3.03 -0.37 -22.19
N SER A 228 -2.14 -0.70 -23.14
CA SER A 228 -1.74 0.22 -24.22
C SER A 228 -2.87 0.47 -25.23
N TYR A 229 -3.86 -0.42 -25.33
CA TYR A 229 -4.98 -0.27 -26.26
C TYR A 229 -6.06 0.68 -25.72
N PRO A 230 -6.44 1.72 -26.49
CA PRO A 230 -7.41 2.73 -26.06
C PRO A 230 -8.83 2.19 -25.89
N LEU A 231 -9.61 2.86 -25.04
CA LEU A 231 -11.05 2.64 -24.96
C LEU A 231 -11.70 3.17 -26.25
N ARG A 232 -12.05 2.28 -27.19
CA ARG A 232 -12.69 2.65 -28.46
C ARG A 232 -14.19 2.88 -28.23
N GLN A 233 -14.72 4.01 -28.69
CA GLN A 233 -16.13 4.41 -28.54
C GLN A 233 -17.12 3.35 -29.06
N GLY A 234 -18.17 3.06 -28.28
CA GLY A 234 -19.30 2.17 -28.61
C GLY A 234 -19.72 1.22 -27.46
N GLU A 235 -20.73 0.36 -27.69
CA GLU A 235 -21.27 -0.63 -26.71
C GLU A 235 -20.22 -1.61 -26.13
N ARG A 236 -19.00 -1.64 -26.67
CA ARG A 236 -17.90 -2.48 -26.18
C ARG A 236 -17.01 -1.78 -25.14
N VAL A 237 -17.23 -0.50 -24.84
CA VAL A 237 -16.42 0.27 -23.89
C VAL A 237 -16.53 -0.31 -22.49
N GLU A 238 -17.74 -0.59 -22.01
CA GLU A 238 -17.99 -1.15 -20.68
C GLU A 238 -17.26 -2.48 -20.48
N ARG A 239 -17.44 -3.44 -21.42
CA ARG A 239 -16.76 -4.75 -21.38
C ARG A 239 -15.24 -4.59 -21.43
N ARG A 240 -14.74 -3.64 -22.22
CA ARG A 240 -13.31 -3.36 -22.29
C ARG A 240 -12.82 -2.78 -20.97
N LEU A 241 -13.55 -1.84 -20.38
CA LEU A 241 -13.20 -1.22 -19.10
C LEU A 241 -13.20 -2.26 -17.98
N ALA A 242 -14.18 -3.15 -17.93
CA ALA A 242 -14.22 -4.29 -17.00
C ALA A 242 -13.00 -5.20 -17.16
N TYR A 243 -12.60 -5.48 -18.41
CA TYR A 243 -11.39 -6.24 -18.67
C TYR A 243 -10.13 -5.50 -18.20
N LEU A 244 -9.98 -4.20 -18.50
CA LEU A 244 -8.86 -3.41 -18.00
C LEU A 244 -8.84 -3.34 -16.47
N LEU A 245 -10.00 -3.22 -15.84
CA LEU A 245 -10.15 -3.27 -14.38
C LEU A 245 -9.63 -4.58 -13.81
N SER A 246 -10.04 -5.73 -14.37
CA SER A 246 -9.55 -7.04 -13.92
C SER A 246 -8.02 -7.15 -14.08
N ILE A 247 -7.45 -6.62 -15.18
CA ILE A 247 -6.00 -6.56 -15.38
C ILE A 247 -5.32 -5.75 -14.28
N VAL A 248 -5.82 -4.54 -13.99
CA VAL A 248 -5.22 -3.66 -12.98
C VAL A 248 -5.32 -4.29 -11.58
N ARG A 249 -6.44 -4.94 -11.26
CA ARG A 249 -6.62 -5.70 -10.02
C ARG A 249 -5.62 -6.86 -9.94
N ALA A 250 -5.48 -7.65 -10.99
CA ALA A 250 -4.52 -8.75 -11.05
C ALA A 250 -3.08 -8.25 -10.85
N LEU A 251 -2.67 -7.21 -11.60
CA LEU A 251 -1.35 -6.62 -11.46
C LEU A 251 -1.11 -6.06 -10.06
N SER A 252 -2.11 -5.41 -9.45
CA SER A 252 -2.02 -4.90 -8.09
C SER A 252 -1.74 -6.01 -7.09
N VAL A 253 -2.47 -7.13 -7.17
CA VAL A 253 -2.29 -8.29 -6.28
C VAL A 253 -0.96 -8.98 -6.52
N MET A 254 -0.58 -9.16 -7.79
CA MET A 254 0.70 -9.76 -8.16
C MET A 254 1.87 -8.92 -7.63
N CYS A 255 1.80 -7.60 -7.74
CA CYS A 255 2.84 -6.68 -7.26
C CYS A 255 2.85 -6.50 -5.73
N PHE A 256 1.72 -6.77 -5.05
CA PHE A 256 1.57 -6.55 -3.62
C PHE A 256 2.56 -7.40 -2.80
N ASP A 257 3.24 -6.75 -1.84
CA ASP A 257 4.19 -7.36 -0.90
C ASP A 257 5.30 -8.22 -1.54
N ILE A 258 5.65 -7.99 -2.81
CA ILE A 258 6.83 -8.62 -3.42
C ILE A 258 8.08 -8.05 -2.76
N GLN A 259 8.69 -8.85 -1.87
CA GLN A 259 9.85 -8.46 -1.08
C GLN A 259 11.20 -8.77 -1.73
N LEU A 260 11.24 -9.54 -2.82
CA LEU A 260 12.50 -10.20 -3.23
C LEU A 260 12.83 -10.11 -4.72
N ARG A 261 12.07 -9.36 -5.54
CA ARG A 261 12.14 -9.55 -7.00
C ARG A 261 12.14 -8.26 -7.78
N THR A 262 13.33 -7.72 -7.87
CA THR A 262 13.68 -6.51 -8.60
C THR A 262 13.80 -6.74 -10.10
N SER A 263 14.09 -7.98 -10.54
CA SER A 263 14.05 -8.38 -11.95
C SER A 263 12.65 -8.27 -12.57
N CYS A 264 11.60 -8.13 -11.75
CA CYS A 264 10.23 -7.98 -12.24
C CYS A 264 9.93 -6.58 -12.78
N LEU A 265 10.67 -5.54 -12.35
CA LEU A 265 10.41 -4.16 -12.77
C LEU A 265 10.73 -3.92 -14.24
N GLU A 266 11.76 -4.59 -14.76
CA GLU A 266 12.10 -4.56 -16.19
C GLU A 266 10.97 -5.14 -17.05
N VAL A 267 10.34 -6.23 -16.59
CA VAL A 267 9.23 -6.88 -17.31
C VAL A 267 8.01 -5.95 -17.41
N LEU A 268 7.77 -5.14 -16.37
CA LEU A 268 6.59 -4.27 -16.29
C LEU A 268 6.71 -2.99 -17.12
N SER A 269 7.91 -2.62 -17.59
CA SER A 269 8.15 -1.37 -18.33
C SER A 269 7.46 -0.17 -17.66
N LEU A 270 7.80 0.08 -16.38
CA LEU A 270 7.03 0.96 -15.47
C LEU A 270 6.54 2.28 -16.07
N ASN A 271 7.40 2.99 -16.82
CA ASN A 271 7.02 4.25 -17.43
C ASN A 271 5.84 4.09 -18.41
N GLU A 272 5.90 3.07 -19.28
CA GLU A 272 4.81 2.78 -20.22
C GLU A 272 3.55 2.32 -19.48
N LEU A 273 3.70 1.46 -18.47
CA LEU A 273 2.59 1.00 -17.64
C LEU A 273 1.88 2.18 -16.97
N VAL A 274 2.62 3.06 -16.30
CA VAL A 274 2.05 4.26 -15.63
C VAL A 274 1.39 5.18 -16.64
N ASN A 275 2.04 5.48 -17.76
CA ASN A 275 1.46 6.33 -18.81
C ASN A 275 0.14 5.77 -19.35
N ASN A 276 0.13 4.47 -19.68
CA ASN A 276 -1.07 3.80 -20.19
C ASN A 276 -2.16 3.73 -19.12
N LEU A 277 -1.80 3.46 -17.86
CA LEU A 277 -2.74 3.43 -16.73
C LEU A 277 -3.49 4.75 -16.59
N LEU A 278 -2.76 5.87 -16.48
CA LEU A 278 -3.37 7.20 -16.36
C LEU A 278 -4.19 7.55 -17.61
N ALA A 279 -3.71 7.21 -18.81
CA ALA A 279 -4.43 7.46 -20.06
C ALA A 279 -5.78 6.73 -20.09
N ARG A 280 -5.82 5.45 -19.71
CA ARG A 280 -7.07 4.68 -19.66
C ARG A 280 -8.03 5.22 -18.60
N GLY A 281 -7.51 5.68 -17.46
CA GLY A 281 -8.33 6.33 -16.41
C GLY A 281 -8.90 7.68 -16.86
N ALA A 282 -8.14 8.47 -17.62
CA ALA A 282 -8.66 9.71 -18.19
C ALA A 282 -9.73 9.43 -19.27
N GLU A 283 -9.49 8.46 -20.14
CA GLU A 283 -10.41 8.06 -21.20
C GLU A 283 -11.74 7.52 -20.66
N SER A 284 -11.75 6.80 -19.54
CA SER A 284 -12.98 6.23 -18.98
C SER A 284 -14.00 7.29 -18.54
N TYR A 285 -13.56 8.54 -18.32
CA TYR A 285 -14.41 9.68 -17.97
C TYR A 285 -14.60 10.69 -19.12
N ALA A 286 -14.04 10.45 -20.31
CA ALA A 286 -14.09 11.41 -21.42
C ALA A 286 -15.49 11.50 -22.08
N ASP A 287 -16.30 10.45 -21.99
CA ASP A 287 -17.62 10.36 -22.63
C ASP A 287 -18.81 10.57 -21.67
N GLY A 288 -18.55 10.73 -20.36
CA GLY A 288 -19.59 10.75 -19.31
C GLY A 288 -20.46 12.01 -19.21
N ASP A 289 -20.27 13.01 -20.08
CA ASP A 289 -21.03 14.27 -20.03
C ASP A 289 -22.24 14.31 -21.00
N ARG A 290 -22.57 13.21 -21.71
CA ARG A 290 -23.48 13.28 -22.87
C ARG A 290 -24.67 12.34 -22.95
N VAL A 291 -24.86 11.38 -22.06
CA VAL A 291 -26.03 10.49 -22.12
C VAL A 291 -26.74 10.50 -20.76
N LYS A 292 -28.04 10.73 -20.80
CA LYS A 292 -28.97 10.74 -19.66
C LYS A 292 -29.82 9.49 -19.79
N ASP A 293 -29.33 8.33 -19.33
CA ASP A 293 -30.14 7.13 -19.25
C ASP A 293 -29.89 6.46 -17.88
N ASP A 294 -30.78 6.79 -16.93
CA ASP A 294 -30.51 6.82 -15.48
C ASP A 294 -30.09 5.48 -14.83
N SER A 295 -30.30 4.32 -15.47
CA SER A 295 -29.99 3.00 -14.88
C SER A 295 -28.73 2.33 -15.43
N ALA A 296 -28.48 2.43 -16.74
CA ALA A 296 -27.22 1.98 -17.34
C ALA A 296 -26.05 2.86 -16.90
N ASP A 297 -26.33 4.15 -16.66
CA ASP A 297 -25.34 5.13 -16.19
C ASP A 297 -24.76 4.77 -14.80
N MET A 298 -25.54 4.15 -13.91
CA MET A 298 -25.07 3.81 -12.56
C MET A 298 -24.04 2.68 -12.54
N HIS A 299 -24.26 1.61 -13.31
CA HIS A 299 -23.29 0.50 -13.37
C HIS A 299 -21.97 0.96 -14.01
N ASP A 300 -22.07 1.73 -15.09
CA ASP A 300 -20.92 2.32 -15.78
C ASP A 300 -20.15 3.27 -14.86
N TRP A 301 -20.85 4.04 -14.04
CA TRP A 301 -20.24 4.96 -13.07
C TRP A 301 -19.49 4.21 -11.97
N VAL A 302 -20.08 3.18 -11.37
CA VAL A 302 -19.43 2.32 -10.37
C VAL A 302 -18.19 1.67 -10.96
N LEU A 303 -18.27 1.16 -12.18
CA LEU A 303 -17.14 0.54 -12.86
C LEU A 303 -15.96 1.52 -13.05
N ARG A 304 -16.25 2.79 -13.34
CA ARG A 304 -15.23 3.84 -13.45
C ARG A 304 -14.61 4.17 -12.11
N GLU A 305 -15.40 4.26 -11.03
CA GLU A 305 -14.88 4.46 -9.66
C GLU A 305 -13.95 3.30 -9.26
N ASP A 306 -14.41 2.07 -9.44
CA ASP A 306 -13.65 0.84 -9.19
C ASP A 306 -12.33 0.82 -9.95
N PHE A 307 -12.34 1.33 -11.19
CA PHE A 307 -11.14 1.45 -11.99
C PHE A 307 -10.14 2.45 -11.40
N MET A 308 -10.59 3.63 -10.98
CA MET A 308 -9.70 4.61 -10.34
C MET A 308 -9.13 4.09 -9.00
N ASP A 309 -9.93 3.36 -8.24
CA ASP A 309 -9.50 2.76 -6.98
C ASP A 309 -8.47 1.65 -7.22
N ALA A 310 -8.67 0.82 -8.25
CA ALA A 310 -7.70 -0.19 -8.67
C ALA A 310 -6.41 0.44 -9.19
N GLN A 311 -6.48 1.57 -9.90
CA GLN A 311 -5.31 2.33 -10.33
C GLN A 311 -4.49 2.82 -9.14
N ALA A 312 -5.15 3.35 -8.10
CA ALA A 312 -4.48 3.77 -6.89
C ALA A 312 -3.79 2.60 -6.18
N ALA A 313 -4.45 1.44 -6.10
CA ALA A 313 -3.88 0.23 -5.55
C ALA A 313 -2.60 -0.21 -6.30
N LEU A 314 -2.67 -0.24 -7.64
CA LEU A 314 -1.53 -0.61 -8.48
C LEU A 314 -0.39 0.40 -8.36
N LEU A 315 -0.66 1.72 -8.41
CA LEU A 315 0.37 2.75 -8.27
C LEU A 315 1.13 2.63 -6.94
N LEU A 316 0.44 2.34 -5.84
CA LEU A 316 1.08 2.10 -4.54
C LEU A 316 1.92 0.82 -4.52
N ALA A 317 1.44 -0.25 -5.16
CA ALA A 317 2.19 -1.51 -5.26
C ALA A 317 3.48 -1.31 -6.08
N LEU A 318 3.39 -0.62 -7.22
CA LEU A 318 4.54 -0.29 -8.07
C LEU A 318 5.52 0.65 -7.35
N ASP A 319 5.04 1.68 -6.66
CA ASP A 319 5.88 2.60 -5.88
C ASP A 319 6.66 1.83 -4.79
N ALA A 320 6.01 0.91 -4.08
CA ALA A 320 6.66 0.08 -3.08
C ALA A 320 7.73 -0.86 -3.70
N MET A 321 7.47 -1.42 -4.88
CA MET A 321 8.44 -2.25 -5.60
C MET A 321 9.64 -1.43 -6.09
N GLN A 322 9.39 -0.26 -6.67
CA GLN A 322 10.42 0.63 -7.21
C GLN A 322 11.33 1.17 -6.09
N GLN A 323 10.75 1.59 -4.96
CA GLN A 323 11.51 2.06 -3.80
C GLN A 323 12.44 0.97 -3.24
N TYR A 324 12.01 -0.29 -3.27
CA TYR A 324 12.86 -1.41 -2.88
C TYR A 324 14.01 -1.62 -3.86
N GLU A 325 13.77 -1.51 -5.17
CA GLU A 325 14.83 -1.64 -6.17
C GLU A 325 15.84 -0.50 -6.14
N ASP A 326 15.37 0.74 -6.07
CA ASP A 326 16.22 1.94 -5.95
C ASP A 326 17.21 1.77 -4.79
N PHE A 327 16.75 1.23 -3.67
CA PHE A 327 17.64 0.92 -2.56
C PHE A 327 18.64 -0.18 -2.87
N ARG A 328 18.21 -1.32 -3.43
CA ARG A 328 19.12 -2.43 -3.74
C ARG A 328 20.24 -1.96 -4.66
N VAL A 329 19.89 -1.15 -5.66
CA VAL A 329 20.84 -0.51 -6.58
C VAL A 329 21.75 0.45 -5.82
N HIS A 330 21.20 1.31 -4.96
CA HIS A 330 21.99 2.24 -4.13
C HIS A 330 23.00 1.52 -3.24
N GLN A 331 22.60 0.45 -2.54
CA GLN A 331 23.49 -0.34 -1.70
C GLN A 331 24.64 -0.95 -2.52
N HIS A 332 24.34 -1.48 -3.71
CA HIS A 332 25.34 -2.05 -4.61
C HIS A 332 26.29 -0.99 -5.16
N GLN A 333 25.77 0.21 -5.50
CA GLN A 333 26.57 1.34 -5.94
C GLN A 333 27.46 1.88 -4.82
N GLN A 334 26.95 2.00 -3.59
CA GLN A 334 27.70 2.40 -2.41
C GLN A 334 28.85 1.42 -2.12
N MET A 335 28.61 0.11 -2.22
CA MET A 335 29.68 -0.90 -2.11
C MET A 335 30.75 -0.77 -3.21
N ARG A 336 30.37 -0.22 -4.37
CA ARG A 336 31.27 0.05 -5.51
C ARG A 336 31.87 1.46 -5.50
N GLY A 337 31.57 2.29 -4.48
CA GLY A 337 32.04 3.67 -4.39
C GLY A 337 31.44 4.61 -5.45
N LEU A 338 30.32 4.23 -6.09
CA LEU A 338 29.62 5.05 -7.06
C LEU A 338 28.50 5.81 -6.36
N LEU A 339 28.49 7.14 -6.49
CA LEU A 339 27.41 8.02 -6.01
C LEU A 339 26.59 8.48 -7.22
N ILE A 340 25.65 7.65 -7.67
CA ILE A 340 24.69 8.05 -8.70
C ILE A 340 23.29 8.00 -8.10
N GLU A 341 22.86 9.13 -7.52
CA GLU A 341 21.48 9.34 -7.08
C GLU A 341 20.61 9.68 -8.30
N ARG A 342 20.07 8.67 -8.96
CA ARG A 342 18.89 8.83 -9.82
C ARG A 342 17.81 7.90 -9.31
N SER A 343 17.10 8.33 -8.27
CA SER A 343 15.88 7.66 -7.85
C SER A 343 14.82 7.84 -8.94
N THR A 344 14.30 6.73 -9.44
CA THR A 344 13.16 6.74 -10.37
C THR A 344 11.91 6.50 -9.54
N SER A 345 11.11 7.52 -9.25
CA SER A 345 9.83 7.35 -8.54
C SER A 345 8.69 7.07 -9.52
N VAL A 346 7.81 6.13 -9.17
CA VAL A 346 6.56 5.87 -9.93
C VAL A 346 5.68 7.11 -9.96
N MET A 347 5.61 7.86 -8.86
CA MET A 347 4.86 9.12 -8.81
C MET A 347 5.48 10.18 -9.73
N HIS A 348 6.81 10.20 -9.85
CA HIS A 348 7.47 11.09 -10.80
C HIS A 348 7.16 10.73 -12.25
N GLN A 349 7.02 9.43 -12.56
CA GLN A 349 6.53 8.99 -13.87
C GLN A 349 5.07 9.41 -14.09
N ALA A 350 4.22 9.28 -13.08
CA ALA A 350 2.82 9.71 -13.15
C ALA A 350 2.68 11.23 -13.39
N LEU A 351 3.47 12.06 -12.70
CA LEU A 351 3.49 13.53 -12.92
C LEU A 351 3.89 13.91 -14.35
N ARG A 352 4.76 13.12 -14.97
CA ARG A 352 5.23 13.32 -16.36
C ARG A 352 4.30 12.70 -17.41
N ALA A 353 3.30 11.93 -16.99
CA ALA A 353 2.40 11.26 -17.92
C ALA A 353 1.56 12.29 -18.68
N PRO A 354 1.42 12.18 -20.02
CA PRO A 354 0.64 13.13 -20.81
C PRO A 354 -0.82 13.24 -20.37
N ALA A 355 -1.39 12.15 -19.87
CA ALA A 355 -2.76 12.09 -19.40
C ALA A 355 -2.95 12.66 -17.98
N PHE A 356 -1.87 13.00 -17.26
CA PHE A 356 -1.93 13.45 -15.87
C PHE A 356 -2.89 14.63 -15.63
N PRO A 357 -2.90 15.71 -16.44
CA PRO A 357 -3.81 16.84 -16.23
C PRO A 357 -5.29 16.48 -16.41
N GLN A 358 -5.59 15.44 -17.19
CA GLN A 358 -6.96 14.95 -17.41
C GLN A 358 -7.39 13.95 -16.34
N TRP A 359 -6.44 13.13 -15.88
CA TRP A 359 -6.65 12.10 -14.88
C TRP A 359 -6.80 12.66 -13.46
N LEU A 360 -5.92 13.58 -13.05
CA LEU A 360 -5.85 14.07 -11.67
C LEU A 360 -7.16 14.72 -11.19
N PRO A 361 -7.85 15.59 -11.96
CA PRO A 361 -9.13 16.15 -11.54
C PRO A 361 -10.20 15.09 -11.24
N LYS A 362 -10.28 14.04 -12.06
CA LYS A 362 -11.24 12.94 -11.89
C LYS A 362 -10.89 12.10 -10.66
N PHE A 363 -9.61 11.80 -10.49
CA PHE A 363 -9.12 11.09 -9.31
C PHE A 363 -9.37 11.86 -8.02
N PHE A 364 -9.07 13.16 -8.01
CA PHE A 364 -9.31 14.02 -6.86
C PHE A 364 -10.80 14.13 -6.53
N LYS A 365 -11.66 14.29 -7.54
CA LYS A 365 -13.12 14.29 -7.34
C LYS A 365 -13.60 13.00 -6.67
N ARG A 366 -13.13 11.84 -7.14
CA ARG A 366 -13.42 10.53 -6.54
C ARG A 366 -13.03 10.49 -5.06
N ILE A 367 -11.83 10.97 -4.71
CA ILE A 367 -11.38 11.06 -3.31
C ILE A 367 -12.29 11.99 -2.50
N CYS A 368 -12.62 13.17 -3.00
CA CYS A 368 -13.51 14.10 -2.29
C CYS A 368 -14.89 13.49 -2.02
N ILE A 369 -15.49 12.82 -3.01
CA ILE A 369 -16.77 12.12 -2.83
C ILE A 369 -16.64 11.02 -1.78
N ALA A 370 -15.57 10.22 -1.83
CA ALA A 370 -15.33 9.17 -0.85
C ALA A 370 -15.14 9.71 0.58
N ILE A 371 -14.42 10.83 0.74
CA ILE A 371 -14.28 11.52 2.03
C ILE A 371 -15.61 12.05 2.53
N SER A 372 -16.41 12.69 1.67
CA SER A 372 -17.74 13.18 2.05
C SER A 372 -18.65 12.04 2.50
N ARG A 373 -18.66 10.91 1.78
CA ARG A 373 -19.40 9.70 2.19
C ARG A 373 -18.90 9.15 3.52
N ALA A 374 -17.58 9.14 3.73
CA ALA A 374 -16.97 8.71 4.99
C ALA A 374 -17.40 9.59 6.17
N ALA A 375 -17.42 10.90 5.97
CA ALA A 375 -17.83 11.87 6.99
C ALA A 375 -19.32 11.69 7.35
N ILE A 376 -20.19 11.57 6.36
CA ILE A 376 -21.63 11.31 6.58
C ILE A 376 -21.83 10.00 7.37
N ALA A 377 -21.16 8.91 6.95
CA ALA A 377 -21.27 7.63 7.65
C ALA A 377 -20.73 7.70 9.10
N GLN A 378 -19.75 8.57 9.38
CA GLN A 378 -19.24 8.81 10.73
C GLN A 378 -20.23 9.61 11.57
N ASP A 379 -20.79 10.69 11.03
CA ASP A 379 -21.79 11.52 11.72
C ASP A 379 -23.03 10.66 12.10
N GLU A 380 -23.48 9.80 11.19
CA GLU A 380 -24.62 8.89 11.44
C GLU A 380 -24.33 7.80 12.49
N LEU A 381 -23.06 7.35 12.60
CA LEU A 381 -22.62 6.44 13.66
C LEU A 381 -22.65 7.13 15.03
N GLU A 382 -22.17 8.38 15.09
CA GLU A 382 -22.20 9.19 16.31
C GLU A 382 -23.64 9.47 16.76
N ASP A 383 -24.55 9.79 15.84
CA ASP A 383 -25.98 9.97 16.12
C ASP A 383 -26.64 8.67 16.63
N SER A 384 -26.33 7.53 16.00
CA SER A 384 -26.84 6.21 16.41
C SER A 384 -26.32 5.73 17.77
N GLU A 385 -25.09 6.10 18.15
CA GLU A 385 -24.53 5.83 19.48
C GLU A 385 -25.16 6.74 20.56
N THR A 386 -25.61 7.93 20.17
CA THR A 386 -26.27 8.87 21.07
C THR A 386 -27.71 8.42 21.38
N GLU A 387 -28.47 8.00 20.36
CA GLU A 387 -29.84 7.49 20.52
C GLU A 387 -29.90 6.19 21.36
N LYS A 388 -28.94 5.28 21.18
CA LYS A 388 -28.85 4.04 21.99
C LYS A 388 -28.50 4.29 23.45
N ASN A 389 -27.80 5.38 23.75
CA ASN A 389 -27.50 5.76 25.12
C ASN A 389 -28.71 6.43 25.80
N ASP A 390 -29.52 7.17 25.05
CA ASP A 390 -30.74 7.80 25.57
C ASP A 390 -31.89 6.79 25.77
N GLU A 391 -32.00 5.74 24.95
CA GLU A 391 -32.96 4.65 25.15
C GLU A 391 -32.57 3.68 26.28
N ALA A 392 -31.27 3.55 26.60
CA ALA A 392 -30.80 2.73 27.71
C ALA A 392 -31.12 3.35 29.10
N ASP A 393 -31.46 4.64 29.16
CA ASP A 393 -31.86 5.33 30.39
C ASP A 393 -33.40 5.42 30.57
N MET A 394 -34.18 4.88 29.62
CA MET A 394 -35.66 4.99 29.59
C MET A 394 -36.39 3.65 29.46
N SER A 395 -35.82 2.55 29.99
CA SER A 395 -36.55 1.28 30.08
C SER A 395 -37.34 1.14 31.40
N GLU A 396 -38.52 1.76 31.49
CA GLU A 396 -39.66 1.20 32.23
C GLU A 396 -40.94 1.32 31.38
N GLU A 397 -41.53 0.15 31.11
CA GLU A 397 -42.89 -0.15 30.62
C GLU A 397 -43.25 0.10 29.14
N GLY A 398 -43.69 -0.98 28.48
CA GLY A 398 -44.65 -0.91 27.37
C GLY A 398 -44.45 -1.94 26.26
N GLU A 399 -45.18 -3.06 26.32
CA GLU A 399 -45.42 -3.95 25.18
C GLU A 399 -46.15 -3.19 24.05
N THR A 400 -45.79 -3.42 22.79
CA THR A 400 -46.74 -3.61 21.68
C THR A 400 -46.05 -4.19 20.45
N ASP A 401 -46.62 -5.28 19.95
CA ASP A 401 -46.45 -5.80 18.60
C ASP A 401 -46.78 -4.72 17.57
N ASP A 402 -45.98 -4.61 16.51
CA ASP A 402 -46.49 -4.42 15.15
C ASP A 402 -45.44 -4.96 14.15
N GLU A 403 -45.91 -5.88 13.30
CA GLU A 403 -45.19 -6.54 12.22
C GLU A 403 -45.08 -5.65 10.98
N GLU A 404 -43.93 -5.77 10.29
CA GLU A 404 -43.72 -5.63 8.84
C GLU A 404 -43.98 -4.26 8.16
N GLU A 405 -42.88 -3.53 7.87
CA GLU A 405 -42.70 -2.86 6.58
C GLU A 405 -41.33 -3.18 5.99
N ASP A 406 -41.37 -3.75 4.78
CA ASP A 406 -40.28 -4.06 3.88
C ASP A 406 -39.72 -2.80 3.19
N ASP A 407 -38.39 -2.83 2.99
CA ASP A 407 -37.66 -2.39 1.79
C ASP A 407 -37.53 -0.88 1.47
N ASP A 408 -36.56 -0.23 2.12
CA ASP A 408 -35.70 0.82 1.53
C ASP A 408 -34.23 0.54 1.93
N SER A 409 -33.62 -0.42 1.24
CA SER A 409 -32.17 -0.56 1.01
C SER A 409 -31.62 0.81 0.53
N ASP A 410 -30.50 1.42 0.97
CA ASP A 410 -29.17 0.87 1.16
C ASP A 410 -28.19 1.99 1.63
N CYS A 411 -28.40 2.61 2.79
CA CYS A 411 -27.47 3.63 3.35
C CYS A 411 -27.37 3.55 4.88
N ARG A 412 -27.40 2.35 5.48
CA ARG A 412 -27.33 2.20 6.95
C ARG A 412 -26.14 1.35 7.34
N GLY A 413 -24.98 1.96 7.54
CA GLY A 413 -23.81 1.29 8.09
C GLY A 413 -22.50 2.06 7.97
N ALA A 414 -21.58 1.79 8.90
CA ALA A 414 -20.18 2.18 8.79
C ALA A 414 -19.60 1.82 7.41
N LEU A 415 -18.66 2.63 6.90
CA LEU A 415 -17.98 2.33 5.64
C LEU A 415 -17.48 0.88 5.60
N GLU A 416 -17.76 0.19 4.49
CA GLU A 416 -17.23 -1.16 4.28
C GLU A 416 -15.69 -1.14 4.25
N SER A 417 -15.06 -2.24 4.66
CA SER A 417 -13.59 -2.35 4.67
C SER A 417 -12.95 -2.10 3.28
N SER A 418 -13.65 -2.49 2.22
CA SER A 418 -13.30 -2.24 0.82
C SER A 418 -13.27 -0.75 0.49
N GLN A 419 -14.29 0.00 0.93
CA GLN A 419 -14.43 1.44 0.70
C GLN A 419 -13.40 2.24 1.51
N MET A 420 -13.17 1.87 2.77
CA MET A 420 -12.13 2.49 3.61
C MET A 420 -10.73 2.25 3.03
N LEU A 421 -10.47 1.04 2.53
CA LEU A 421 -9.22 0.71 1.87
C LEU A 421 -9.03 1.50 0.57
N ALA A 422 -10.07 1.63 -0.26
CA ALA A 422 -10.04 2.43 -1.47
C ALA A 422 -9.75 3.90 -1.19
N LEU A 423 -10.45 4.49 -0.21
CA LEU A 423 -10.23 5.87 0.24
C LEU A 423 -8.79 6.07 0.72
N TRP A 424 -8.30 5.19 1.59
CA TRP A 424 -6.93 5.27 2.10
C TRP A 424 -5.89 5.18 0.98
N ARG A 425 -6.09 4.28 0.00
CA ARG A 425 -5.21 4.17 -1.17
C ARG A 425 -5.23 5.45 -2.01
N GLY A 426 -6.42 6.02 -2.21
CA GLY A 426 -6.61 7.28 -2.92
C GLY A 426 -5.82 8.43 -2.29
N VAL A 427 -6.02 8.63 -0.99
CA VAL A 427 -5.32 9.66 -0.20
C VAL A 427 -3.81 9.44 -0.19
N ALA A 428 -3.35 8.20 -0.02
CA ALA A 428 -1.92 7.88 -0.03
C ALA A 428 -1.25 8.19 -1.37
N VAL A 429 -1.91 7.89 -2.50
CA VAL A 429 -1.39 8.27 -3.83
C VAL A 429 -1.33 9.79 -3.97
N LEU A 430 -2.38 10.51 -3.57
CA LEU A 430 -2.41 11.97 -3.63
C LEU A 430 -1.29 12.61 -2.79
N GLU A 431 -1.08 12.10 -1.57
CA GLU A 431 0.01 12.56 -0.69
C GLU A 431 1.39 12.34 -1.34
N LEU A 432 1.61 11.16 -1.94
CA LEU A 432 2.88 10.85 -2.61
C LEU A 432 3.09 11.71 -3.87
N LEU A 433 2.04 11.99 -4.64
CA LEU A 433 2.09 12.91 -5.78
C LEU A 433 2.50 14.32 -5.34
N VAL A 434 1.86 14.86 -4.29
CA VAL A 434 2.20 16.18 -3.74
C VAL A 434 3.64 16.22 -3.25
N LYS A 435 4.07 15.23 -2.47
CA LYS A 435 5.46 15.14 -1.98
C LYS A 435 6.46 15.07 -3.12
N CYS A 436 6.13 14.32 -4.18
CA CYS A 436 7.00 14.15 -5.34
C CYS A 436 7.13 15.44 -6.16
N ASP A 437 6.03 16.18 -6.36
CA ASP A 437 6.03 17.47 -7.07
C ASP A 437 6.88 18.51 -6.34
N VAL A 438 6.68 18.64 -5.02
CA VAL A 438 7.49 19.52 -4.15
C VAL A 438 8.98 19.15 -4.21
N ALA A 439 9.31 17.86 -4.16
CA ALA A 439 10.69 17.39 -4.23
C ALA A 439 11.35 17.60 -5.60
N SER A 440 10.56 17.60 -6.68
CA SER A 440 11.06 17.74 -8.06
C SER A 440 11.43 19.18 -8.41
N GLY A 441 11.03 20.17 -7.59
CA GLY A 441 11.26 21.59 -7.87
C GLY A 441 10.53 22.08 -9.13
N SER A 442 9.68 21.24 -9.73
CA SER A 442 8.74 21.60 -10.78
C SER A 442 7.65 22.47 -10.16
N SER A 443 7.24 23.50 -10.89
CA SER A 443 6.13 24.39 -10.52
C SER A 443 4.94 23.60 -10.00
N ASP A 444 4.40 23.97 -8.83
CA ASP A 444 3.13 23.56 -8.19
C ASP A 444 2.06 22.98 -9.15
N GLN A 445 2.32 21.83 -9.76
CA GLN A 445 1.55 21.29 -10.88
C GLN A 445 0.36 20.57 -10.31
N VAL A 446 0.60 19.74 -9.29
CA VAL A 446 -0.45 19.07 -8.52
C VAL A 446 -1.35 20.11 -7.89
N LEU A 447 -0.77 21.05 -7.13
CA LEU A 447 -1.54 22.09 -6.46
C LEU A 447 -2.30 22.98 -7.46
N GLY A 448 -1.68 23.35 -8.58
CA GLY A 448 -2.30 24.12 -9.64
C GLY A 448 -3.51 23.43 -10.26
N GLU A 449 -3.41 22.13 -10.54
CA GLU A 449 -4.52 21.35 -11.09
C GLU A 449 -5.65 21.14 -10.07
N LEU A 450 -5.31 20.89 -8.80
CA LEU A 450 -6.29 20.78 -7.71
C LEU A 450 -7.06 22.09 -7.51
N LEU A 451 -6.35 23.24 -7.56
CA LEU A 451 -6.96 24.56 -7.43
C LEU A 451 -7.86 24.91 -8.63
N ARG A 452 -7.51 24.50 -9.85
CA ARG A 452 -8.40 24.62 -11.02
C ARG A 452 -9.66 23.78 -10.84
N THR A 453 -9.48 22.51 -10.47
CA THR A 453 -10.59 21.59 -10.23
C THR A 453 -11.57 22.16 -9.20
N ARG A 454 -11.09 22.79 -8.12
CA ARG A 454 -11.95 23.44 -7.11
C ARG A 454 -12.80 24.58 -7.68
N LYS A 455 -12.26 25.39 -8.61
CA LYS A 455 -12.99 26.54 -9.17
C LYS A 455 -14.18 26.10 -10.01
N ASP A 456 -14.07 24.99 -10.72
CA ASP A 456 -15.12 24.46 -11.59
C ASP A 456 -16.32 23.84 -10.80
N TYR A 457 -16.22 23.74 -9.46
CA TYR A 457 -17.24 23.12 -8.59
C TYR A 457 -17.82 24.05 -7.51
N ILE A 458 -17.43 25.34 -7.46
CA ILE A 458 -17.91 26.32 -6.46
C ILE A 458 -18.75 27.46 -7.09
N GLU A 459 -18.97 27.44 -8.41
CA GLU A 459 -20.03 28.24 -9.06
C GLU A 459 -21.35 27.47 -9.10
#